data_AF-A0A8K0W5L8-F1
#
_entry.id   AF-A0A8K0W5L8-F1
#
_cell.length_a   1.000
_cell.length_b   1.000
_cell.length_c   1.000
_cell.angle_alpha   90.00
_cell.angle_beta   90.00
_cell.angle_gamma   90.00
#
_symmetry.space_group_name_H-M   'P 1'
#
loop_
_entity.id
_entity.type
_entity.pdbx_description
1 polymer ?
#
loop_
_entity_poly.entity_id
_entity_poly.type
_entity_poly.pdbx_seq_one_letter_code
_entity_poly.pdbx_strand_id
1 'polypeptide(L)'
;MQLLLLALPLLASASLIRRDWSCPALIPTCSKSYLVTSGTCDTVAAANGITSDKFYELNPSINKPACNNMYSGCAYCVQAGDTPPVCPTNYNPKCDAFYTVKSGDICWAIINQTPGLSLNQLFEWNPAIHNPACDNLVPTCKYCTHVPTEVKIPDPHQPNTRAGCKEYYQAVPGDYCYKISVDKGVNLNDFMSWNPDVGPTCLNMLAGYWYCLRI
;
A
#
# COMPACT_ATOMS: atom_id res chain seq x y z
N MET A 1 -35.47 14.43 53.68
CA MET A 1 -34.67 14.86 52.51
C MET A 1 -33.64 13.78 52.26
N GLN A 2 -34.00 12.78 51.45
CA GLN A 2 -33.24 11.54 51.26
C GLN A 2 -32.86 11.49 49.78
N LEU A 3 -31.56 11.53 49.50
CA LEU A 3 -31.01 11.56 48.15
C LEU A 3 -31.46 10.33 47.36
N LEU A 4 -32.20 10.54 46.27
CA LEU A 4 -32.43 9.54 45.25
C LEU A 4 -31.20 9.52 44.34
N LEU A 5 -30.32 8.52 44.48
CA LEU A 5 -29.31 8.22 43.47
C LEU A 5 -30.04 7.68 42.23
N LEU A 6 -30.08 8.48 41.17
CA LEU A 6 -30.44 7.99 39.84
C LEU A 6 -29.29 7.12 39.33
N ALA A 7 -29.52 5.81 39.28
CA ALA A 7 -28.66 4.90 38.54
C ALA A 7 -28.73 5.25 37.05
N LEU A 8 -27.61 5.69 36.47
CA LEU A 8 -27.45 5.79 35.03
C LEU A 8 -27.60 4.40 34.41
N PRO A 9 -28.41 4.23 33.34
CA PRO A 9 -28.49 2.95 32.67
C PRO A 9 -27.13 2.64 32.05
N LEU A 10 -26.60 1.44 32.33
CA LEU A 10 -25.48 0.88 31.59
C LEU A 10 -25.87 0.84 30.10
N LEU A 11 -25.21 1.66 29.29
CA LEU A 11 -25.20 1.51 27.84
C LEU A 11 -24.45 0.22 27.49
N ALA A 12 -25.14 -0.92 27.59
CA ALA A 12 -24.73 -2.15 26.92
C ALA A 12 -25.14 -2.06 25.45
N SER A 13 -24.34 -1.36 24.66
CA SER A 13 -24.02 -1.78 23.30
C SER A 13 -22.75 -1.06 22.89
N ALA A 14 -21.62 -1.58 23.35
CA ALA A 14 -20.44 -1.56 22.52
C ALA A 14 -20.79 -2.37 21.26
N SER A 15 -21.46 -1.72 20.30
CA SER A 15 -21.30 -2.11 18.91
C SER A 15 -19.80 -2.17 18.73
N LEU A 16 -19.28 -3.36 18.45
CA LEU A 16 -17.88 -3.55 18.12
C LEU A 16 -17.61 -2.66 16.91
N ILE A 17 -17.16 -1.42 17.17
CA ILE A 17 -16.66 -0.53 16.14
C ILE A 17 -15.47 -1.28 15.58
N ARG A 18 -15.66 -1.94 14.44
CA ARG A 18 -14.56 -2.63 13.77
C ARG A 18 -13.50 -1.57 13.51
N ARG A 19 -12.35 -1.72 14.16
CA ARG A 19 -11.15 -0.94 13.83
C ARG A 19 -10.60 -1.31 12.46
N ASP A 20 -11.04 -2.42 11.88
CA ASP A 20 -10.79 -2.80 10.48
C ASP A 20 -12.02 -2.49 9.63
N TRP A 21 -12.06 -1.26 9.15
CA TRP A 21 -12.98 -0.80 8.11
C TRP A 21 -12.42 -1.30 6.77
N SER A 22 -12.54 -2.61 6.50
CA SER A 22 -12.11 -3.18 5.23
C SER A 22 -13.11 -4.22 4.78
N CYS A 23 -13.69 -4.02 3.60
CA CYS A 23 -14.63 -4.96 3.03
C CYS A 23 -13.91 -5.93 2.09
N PRO A 24 -14.29 -7.22 2.09
CA PRO A 24 -13.67 -8.19 1.20
C PRO A 24 -13.95 -7.81 -0.26
N ALA A 25 -12.92 -7.88 -1.09
CA ALA A 25 -13.05 -7.74 -2.54
C ALA A 25 -14.07 -8.78 -3.05
N LEU A 26 -14.92 -8.38 -3.99
CA LEU A 26 -15.96 -9.25 -4.56
C LEU A 26 -15.36 -10.38 -5.41
N ILE A 27 -16.16 -11.14 -6.13
CA ILE A 27 -15.66 -11.98 -7.23
C ILE A 27 -15.42 -11.12 -8.49
N PRO A 28 -14.49 -11.50 -9.38
CA PRO A 28 -14.19 -10.73 -10.59
C PRO A 28 -15.40 -10.51 -11.50
N THR A 29 -16.33 -11.45 -11.51
CA THR A 29 -17.52 -11.45 -12.37
C THR A 29 -18.75 -10.83 -11.70
N CYS A 30 -18.61 -10.13 -10.57
CA CYS A 30 -19.78 -9.58 -9.90
C CYS A 30 -20.40 -8.43 -10.71
N SER A 31 -21.63 -8.62 -11.20
CA SER A 31 -22.37 -7.59 -11.94
C SER A 31 -23.34 -6.80 -11.07
N LYS A 32 -23.77 -7.38 -9.95
CA LYS A 32 -24.63 -6.73 -8.96
C LYS A 32 -24.20 -7.12 -7.55
N SER A 33 -23.99 -6.11 -6.72
CA SER A 33 -23.73 -6.27 -5.30
C SER A 33 -24.90 -5.76 -4.45
N TYR A 34 -24.96 -6.23 -3.21
CA TYR A 34 -25.91 -5.81 -2.20
C TYR A 34 -25.14 -5.26 -0.99
N LEU A 35 -25.43 -4.02 -0.60
CA LEU A 35 -24.87 -3.39 0.60
C LEU A 35 -25.61 -3.93 1.83
N VAL A 36 -24.91 -4.70 2.66
CA VAL A 36 -25.50 -5.30 3.87
C VAL A 36 -25.60 -4.24 4.95
N THR A 37 -26.79 -4.00 5.48
CA THR A 37 -27.00 -3.16 6.67
C THR A 37 -27.30 -4.01 7.91
N SER A 38 -27.95 -5.15 7.75
CA SER A 38 -28.21 -6.18 8.77
C SER A 38 -28.62 -7.51 8.11
N GLY A 39 -28.71 -8.58 8.90
CA GLY A 39 -29.21 -9.89 8.46
C GLY A 39 -28.18 -11.01 8.45
N THR A 40 -28.61 -12.18 7.98
CA THR A 40 -27.79 -13.38 7.73
C THR A 40 -27.61 -13.60 6.22
N CYS A 41 -26.67 -14.48 5.84
CA CYS A 41 -26.50 -14.90 4.44
C CYS A 41 -27.82 -15.39 3.82
N ASP A 42 -28.63 -16.17 4.56
CA ASP A 42 -29.91 -16.67 4.08
C ASP A 42 -30.91 -15.54 3.80
N THR A 43 -31.01 -14.56 4.72
CA THR A 43 -31.93 -13.42 4.53
C THR A 43 -31.49 -12.50 3.40
N VAL A 44 -30.19 -12.28 3.21
CA VAL A 44 -29.64 -11.48 2.11
C VAL A 44 -29.84 -12.20 0.78
N ALA A 45 -29.59 -13.51 0.74
CA ALA A 45 -29.83 -14.36 -0.43
C ALA A 45 -31.31 -14.31 -0.84
N ALA A 46 -32.22 -14.55 0.11
CA ALA A 46 -33.66 -14.52 -0.12
C ALA A 46 -34.14 -13.15 -0.61
N ALA A 47 -33.66 -12.05 -0.01
CA ALA A 47 -33.99 -10.69 -0.41
C ALA A 47 -33.54 -10.35 -1.86
N ASN A 48 -32.54 -11.07 -2.38
CA ASN A 48 -32.05 -10.92 -3.74
C ASN A 48 -32.51 -12.06 -4.68
N GLY A 49 -33.45 -12.90 -4.23
CA GLY A 49 -34.04 -13.97 -5.05
C GLY A 49 -33.08 -15.12 -5.39
N ILE A 50 -32.05 -15.35 -4.57
CA ILE A 50 -31.09 -16.44 -4.74
C ILE A 50 -31.09 -17.39 -3.54
N THR A 51 -30.60 -18.62 -3.72
CA THR A 51 -30.40 -19.55 -2.61
C THR A 51 -29.17 -19.16 -1.79
N SER A 52 -29.10 -19.61 -0.53
CA SER A 52 -27.91 -19.38 0.30
C SER A 52 -26.68 -20.07 -0.26
N ASP A 53 -26.83 -21.27 -0.83
CA ASP A 53 -25.77 -21.94 -1.59
C ASP A 53 -25.23 -21.06 -2.72
N LYS A 54 -26.12 -20.42 -3.48
CA LYS A 54 -25.70 -19.49 -4.54
C LYS A 54 -25.02 -18.25 -3.98
N PHE A 55 -25.46 -17.74 -2.85
CA PHE A 55 -24.79 -16.62 -2.18
C PHE A 55 -23.36 -16.97 -1.75
N TYR A 56 -23.12 -18.17 -1.21
CA TYR A 56 -21.77 -18.63 -0.88
C TYR A 56 -20.90 -18.83 -2.12
N GLU A 57 -21.45 -19.33 -3.24
CA GLU A 57 -20.72 -19.42 -4.51
C GLU A 57 -20.26 -18.05 -5.03
N LEU A 58 -21.14 -17.04 -4.92
CA LEU A 58 -20.85 -15.68 -5.36
C LEU A 58 -19.91 -14.92 -4.41
N ASN A 59 -19.76 -15.41 -3.18
CA ASN A 59 -18.95 -14.79 -2.13
C ASN A 59 -18.07 -15.86 -1.45
N PRO A 60 -17.09 -16.43 -2.17
CA PRO A 60 -16.29 -17.56 -1.69
C PRO A 60 -15.45 -17.23 -0.44
N SER A 61 -15.28 -15.94 -0.12
CA SER A 61 -14.64 -15.49 1.11
C SER A 61 -15.52 -15.65 2.35
N ILE A 62 -16.84 -15.86 2.19
CA ILE A 62 -17.76 -16.08 3.30
C ILE A 62 -17.63 -17.51 3.82
N ASN A 63 -17.55 -17.66 5.13
CA ASN A 63 -17.46 -18.94 5.80
C ASN A 63 -18.77 -19.72 5.63
N LYS A 64 -18.77 -20.77 4.81
CA LYS A 64 -19.91 -21.69 4.67
C LYS A 64 -19.82 -22.82 5.70
N PRO A 65 -20.90 -23.17 6.42
CA PRO A 65 -22.22 -22.53 6.48
C PRO A 65 -22.33 -21.44 7.58
N ALA A 66 -21.23 -21.11 8.26
CA ALA A 66 -21.27 -20.30 9.48
C ALA A 66 -21.71 -18.84 9.28
N CYS A 67 -21.46 -18.25 8.12
CA CYS A 67 -21.74 -16.85 7.77
C CYS A 67 -21.23 -15.82 8.80
N ASN A 68 -20.27 -16.18 9.65
CA ASN A 68 -19.84 -15.35 10.77
C ASN A 68 -18.90 -14.20 10.36
N ASN A 69 -18.60 -14.08 9.07
CA ASN A 69 -17.74 -13.06 8.48
C ASN A 69 -18.43 -12.23 7.39
N MET A 70 -19.77 -12.21 7.37
CA MET A 70 -20.55 -11.21 6.64
C MET A 70 -20.70 -9.96 7.51
N TYR A 71 -20.42 -8.78 6.95
CA TYR A 71 -20.26 -7.56 7.72
C TYR A 71 -21.24 -6.48 7.27
N SER A 72 -21.93 -5.87 8.24
CA SER A 72 -22.72 -4.65 7.99
C SER A 72 -21.80 -3.53 7.51
N GLY A 73 -22.24 -2.77 6.51
CA GLY A 73 -21.48 -1.75 5.80
C GLY A 73 -20.70 -2.26 4.59
N CYS A 74 -20.64 -3.58 4.36
CA CYS A 74 -19.95 -4.15 3.20
C CYS A 74 -20.90 -4.61 2.10
N ALA A 75 -20.43 -4.50 0.86
CA ALA A 75 -21.12 -5.03 -0.29
C ALA A 75 -20.74 -6.50 -0.52
N TYR A 76 -21.72 -7.31 -0.91
CA TYR A 76 -21.54 -8.71 -1.27
C TYR A 76 -22.21 -9.00 -2.61
N CYS A 77 -21.64 -9.93 -3.38
CA CYS A 77 -22.13 -10.24 -4.70
C CYS A 77 -23.45 -11.01 -4.65
N VAL A 78 -24.43 -10.59 -5.43
CA VAL A 78 -25.75 -11.25 -5.54
C VAL A 78 -26.09 -11.62 -6.97
N GLN A 79 -25.31 -11.17 -7.95
CA GLN A 79 -25.44 -11.56 -9.34
C GLN A 79 -24.06 -11.55 -10.01
N ALA A 80 -23.72 -12.64 -10.70
CA ALA A 80 -22.59 -12.67 -11.61
C ALA A 80 -23.00 -12.13 -12.99
N GLY A 81 -22.03 -11.64 -13.75
CA GLY A 81 -22.14 -11.33 -15.17
C GLY A 81 -20.87 -11.70 -15.91
N ASP A 82 -20.84 -11.41 -17.20
CA ASP A 82 -19.77 -11.86 -18.10
C ASP A 82 -18.75 -10.76 -18.42
N THR A 83 -19.00 -9.54 -17.96
CA THR A 83 -18.12 -8.39 -18.20
C THR A 83 -16.91 -8.43 -17.26
N PRO A 84 -15.68 -8.37 -17.79
CA PRO A 84 -14.50 -8.23 -16.96
C PRO A 84 -14.54 -6.96 -16.09
N PRO A 85 -13.93 -6.97 -14.90
CA PRO A 85 -13.89 -5.80 -14.05
C PRO A 85 -13.01 -4.71 -14.68
N VAL A 86 -13.38 -3.44 -14.47
CA VAL A 86 -12.57 -2.29 -14.89
C VAL A 86 -11.56 -1.98 -13.81
N CYS A 87 -10.27 -2.04 -14.15
CA CYS A 87 -9.21 -1.76 -13.19
C CYS A 87 -8.95 -0.26 -13.02
N PRO A 88 -8.73 0.21 -11.78
CA PRO A 88 -8.22 1.55 -11.56
C PRO A 88 -6.80 1.68 -12.12
N THR A 89 -6.53 2.77 -12.81
CA THR A 89 -5.21 3.06 -13.43
C THR A 89 -4.50 4.26 -12.79
N ASN A 90 -5.11 4.88 -11.78
CA ASN A 90 -4.62 6.10 -11.12
C ASN A 90 -3.71 5.81 -9.92
N TYR A 91 -2.87 4.77 -9.99
CA TYR A 91 -1.82 4.52 -9.00
C TYR A 91 -0.60 5.43 -9.23
N ASN A 92 0.34 5.48 -8.27
CA ASN A 92 1.53 6.32 -8.34
C ASN A 92 2.35 6.02 -9.61
N PRO A 93 2.71 7.04 -10.43
CA PRO A 93 3.40 6.82 -11.70
C PRO A 93 4.82 6.27 -11.56
N LYS A 94 5.43 6.39 -10.37
CA LYS A 94 6.76 5.82 -10.06
C LYS A 94 6.69 4.39 -9.52
N CYS A 95 5.51 3.78 -9.48
CA CYS A 95 5.34 2.43 -8.96
C CYS A 95 6.12 1.39 -9.78
N ASP A 96 6.89 0.53 -9.12
CA ASP A 96 7.67 -0.53 -9.78
C ASP A 96 7.34 -1.95 -9.27
N ALA A 97 6.52 -2.09 -8.23
CA ALA A 97 5.98 -3.37 -7.78
C ALA A 97 4.48 -3.30 -7.47
N PHE A 98 3.79 -4.41 -7.73
CA PHE A 98 2.33 -4.49 -7.65
C PHE A 98 1.86 -5.76 -6.94
N TYR A 99 0.73 -5.65 -6.26
CA TYR A 99 -0.06 -6.78 -5.78
C TYR A 99 -1.32 -6.96 -6.63
N THR A 100 -1.63 -8.20 -7.02
CA THR A 100 -2.86 -8.52 -7.76
C THR A 100 -3.93 -9.00 -6.80
N VAL A 101 -5.02 -8.23 -6.66
CA VAL A 101 -6.11 -8.51 -5.72
C VAL A 101 -6.85 -9.78 -6.12
N LYS A 102 -7.14 -10.62 -5.12
CA LYS A 102 -7.96 -11.82 -5.24
C LYS A 102 -9.35 -11.58 -4.63
N SER A 103 -10.32 -12.42 -4.99
CA SER A 103 -11.61 -12.40 -4.32
C SER A 103 -11.44 -12.66 -2.82
N GLY A 104 -12.10 -11.86 -1.98
CA GLY A 104 -11.98 -11.92 -0.54
C GLY A 104 -10.85 -11.09 0.08
N ASP A 105 -9.91 -10.59 -0.73
CA ASP A 105 -8.81 -9.77 -0.21
C ASP A 105 -9.35 -8.49 0.43
N ILE A 106 -8.66 -8.07 1.49
CA ILE A 106 -8.81 -6.75 2.13
C ILE A 106 -7.47 -6.02 2.05
N CYS A 107 -7.40 -4.72 2.35
CA CYS A 107 -6.12 -3.99 2.34
C CYS A 107 -5.04 -4.67 3.19
N TRP A 108 -5.41 -5.27 4.32
CA TRP A 108 -4.47 -6.03 5.15
C TRP A 108 -3.87 -7.25 4.47
N ALA A 109 -4.57 -7.90 3.53
CA ALA A 109 -4.00 -9.00 2.75
C ALA A 109 -2.85 -8.52 1.85
N ILE A 110 -2.94 -7.28 1.34
CA ILE A 110 -1.89 -6.64 0.54
C ILE A 110 -0.68 -6.31 1.42
N ILE A 111 -0.93 -5.69 2.57
CA ILE A 111 0.11 -5.27 3.52
C ILE A 111 0.85 -6.48 4.09
N ASN A 112 0.13 -7.53 4.51
CA ASN A 112 0.74 -8.74 5.07
C ASN A 112 1.63 -9.48 4.06
N GLN A 113 1.40 -9.29 2.76
CA GLN A 113 2.23 -9.86 1.69
C GLN A 113 3.32 -8.90 1.19
N THR A 114 3.39 -7.67 1.72
CA THR A 114 4.35 -6.65 1.29
C THR A 114 5.12 -6.10 2.50
N PRO A 115 6.24 -6.71 2.90
CA PRO A 115 7.04 -6.24 4.01
C PRO A 115 7.43 -4.76 3.87
N GLY A 116 7.19 -3.97 4.92
CA GLY A 116 7.53 -2.54 4.95
C GLY A 116 6.48 -1.59 4.35
N LEU A 117 5.43 -2.09 3.70
CA LEU A 117 4.31 -1.27 3.24
C LEU A 117 3.38 -0.93 4.43
N SER A 118 3.11 0.35 4.64
CA SER A 118 2.06 0.79 5.57
C SER A 118 0.72 1.01 4.87
N LEU A 119 -0.38 0.96 5.63
CA LEU A 119 -1.73 1.26 5.09
C LEU A 119 -1.81 2.68 4.51
N ASN A 120 -1.17 3.66 5.16
CA ASN A 120 -1.12 5.03 4.65
C ASN A 120 -0.39 5.12 3.31
N GLN A 121 0.75 4.45 3.16
CA GLN A 121 1.46 4.38 1.88
C GLN A 121 0.63 3.67 0.82
N LEU A 122 -0.09 2.59 1.17
CA LEU A 122 -0.97 1.89 0.23
C LEU A 122 -2.04 2.84 -0.32
N PHE A 123 -2.69 3.65 0.53
CA PHE A 123 -3.66 4.65 0.09
C PHE A 123 -3.02 5.79 -0.71
N GLU A 124 -1.87 6.29 -0.28
CA GLU A 124 -1.13 7.35 -0.97
C GLU A 124 -0.72 6.92 -2.39
N TRP A 125 -0.27 5.68 -2.55
CA TRP A 125 0.19 5.15 -3.83
C TRP A 125 -0.95 4.64 -4.71
N ASN A 126 -2.15 4.48 -4.16
CA ASN A 126 -3.33 4.04 -4.89
C ASN A 126 -4.55 4.93 -4.59
N PRO A 127 -4.58 6.18 -5.09
CA PRO A 127 -5.69 7.12 -4.86
C PRO A 127 -7.11 6.64 -5.20
N ALA A 128 -7.27 5.58 -6.00
CA ALA A 128 -8.59 4.97 -6.23
C ALA A 128 -9.11 4.17 -5.04
N ILE A 129 -8.25 3.69 -4.14
CA ILE A 129 -8.72 2.96 -2.96
C ILE A 129 -9.43 3.95 -2.04
N HIS A 130 -10.64 3.60 -1.60
CA HIS A 130 -11.36 4.40 -0.62
C HIS A 130 -10.57 4.45 0.69
N ASN A 131 -10.19 5.66 1.11
CA ASN A 131 -9.45 5.91 2.35
C ASN A 131 -10.39 6.60 3.35
N PRO A 132 -10.57 6.06 4.58
CA PRO A 132 -9.89 4.89 5.15
C PRO A 132 -10.65 3.56 4.94
N ALA A 133 -11.77 3.56 4.21
CA ALA A 133 -12.75 2.48 4.25
C ALA A 133 -12.35 1.16 3.54
N CYS A 134 -11.35 1.17 2.65
CA CYS A 134 -10.87 0.03 1.87
C CYS A 134 -11.97 -0.98 1.50
N ASP A 135 -13.02 -0.50 0.84
CA ASP A 135 -14.23 -1.28 0.53
C ASP A 135 -14.45 -1.43 -0.99
N ASN A 136 -13.45 -1.05 -1.79
CA ASN A 136 -13.55 -0.99 -3.25
C ASN A 136 -12.37 -1.65 -3.97
N LEU A 137 -11.69 -2.61 -3.34
CA LEU A 137 -10.68 -3.41 -4.03
C LEU A 137 -11.32 -4.22 -5.16
N VAL A 138 -10.72 -4.14 -6.35
CA VAL A 138 -11.21 -4.80 -7.56
C VAL A 138 -10.38 -6.07 -7.81
N PRO A 139 -10.98 -7.27 -7.73
CA PRO A 139 -10.29 -8.53 -8.02
C PRO A 139 -9.66 -8.53 -9.41
N THR A 140 -8.55 -9.25 -9.56
CA THR A 140 -7.69 -9.33 -10.76
C THR A 140 -6.93 -8.06 -11.11
N CYS A 141 -7.27 -6.92 -10.51
CA CYS A 141 -6.58 -5.67 -10.73
C CYS A 141 -5.32 -5.56 -9.88
N LYS A 142 -4.38 -4.74 -10.36
CA LYS A 142 -3.10 -4.48 -9.72
C LYS A 142 -3.15 -3.19 -8.92
N TYR A 143 -2.55 -3.24 -7.74
CA TYR A 143 -2.38 -2.09 -6.85
C TYR A 143 -0.90 -1.94 -6.53
N CYS A 144 -0.43 -0.69 -6.52
CA CYS A 144 0.95 -0.35 -6.24
C CYS A 144 1.32 -0.74 -4.81
N THR A 145 2.44 -1.44 -4.66
CA THR A 145 2.96 -1.88 -3.37
C THR A 145 4.37 -1.43 -3.09
N HIS A 146 5.04 -0.86 -4.07
CA HIS A 146 6.35 -0.24 -3.90
C HIS A 146 6.48 0.95 -4.83
N VAL A 147 6.88 2.07 -4.25
CA VAL A 147 7.41 3.21 -4.97
C VAL A 147 8.85 3.35 -4.50
N PRO A 148 9.85 3.32 -5.40
CA PRO A 148 11.23 3.53 -5.03
C PRO A 148 11.37 4.86 -4.31
N THR A 149 11.97 4.82 -3.13
CA THR A 149 12.36 6.06 -2.45
C THR A 149 13.34 6.78 -3.36
N GLU A 150 13.03 8.02 -3.74
CA GLU A 150 14.04 8.87 -4.35
C GLU A 150 15.17 9.03 -3.35
N VAL A 151 16.35 8.51 -3.71
CA VAL A 151 17.56 8.77 -2.94
C VAL A 151 17.85 10.25 -3.13
N LYS A 152 17.51 11.05 -2.12
CA LYS A 152 17.84 12.47 -2.12
C LYS A 152 19.35 12.62 -2.07
N ILE A 153 19.92 13.11 -3.17
CA ILE A 153 21.33 13.47 -3.22
C ILE A 153 21.51 14.73 -2.36
N PRO A 154 22.43 14.75 -1.38
CA PRO A 154 22.66 15.94 -0.56
C PRO A 154 23.17 17.12 -1.40
N ASP A 155 22.73 18.34 -1.07
CA ASP A 155 23.16 19.56 -1.73
C ASP A 155 24.29 20.29 -0.97
N PRO A 156 25.23 20.97 -1.68
CA PRO A 156 25.38 20.96 -3.13
C PRO A 156 26.06 19.67 -3.62
N HIS A 157 25.70 19.20 -4.81
CA HIS A 157 26.36 18.10 -5.51
C HIS A 157 26.54 18.44 -6.99
N GLN A 158 27.44 17.74 -7.68
CA GLN A 158 27.59 17.91 -9.13
C GLN A 158 26.48 17.14 -9.87
N PRO A 159 25.97 17.64 -11.02
CA PRO A 159 24.73 17.16 -11.63
C PRO A 159 24.67 15.66 -11.97
N ASN A 160 25.81 15.04 -12.30
CA ASN A 160 25.84 13.68 -12.82
C ASN A 160 26.21 12.62 -11.76
N THR A 161 26.12 12.93 -10.47
CA THR A 161 26.25 11.92 -9.40
C THR A 161 25.30 10.76 -9.67
N ARG A 162 25.84 9.53 -9.69
CA ARG A 162 25.09 8.34 -10.06
C ARG A 162 23.98 8.05 -9.04
N ALA A 163 22.79 7.72 -9.55
CA ALA A 163 21.65 7.33 -8.72
C ALA A 163 21.93 6.04 -7.92
N GLY A 164 21.26 5.89 -6.77
CA GLY A 164 21.38 4.71 -5.92
C GLY A 164 22.53 4.76 -4.92
N CYS A 165 23.16 5.91 -4.73
CA CYS A 165 24.21 6.07 -3.73
C CYS A 165 23.68 5.83 -2.31
N LYS A 166 24.37 4.97 -1.56
CA LYS A 166 24.04 4.58 -0.19
C LYS A 166 24.79 5.39 0.85
N GLU A 167 25.91 6.00 0.47
CA GLU A 167 26.80 6.73 1.39
C GLU A 167 27.43 7.93 0.69
N TYR A 168 27.35 9.10 1.32
CA TYR A 168 27.90 10.35 0.79
C TYR A 168 28.99 10.92 1.69
N TYR A 169 29.92 11.64 1.07
CA TYR A 169 30.94 12.43 1.75
C TYR A 169 30.97 13.86 1.23
N GLN A 170 30.93 14.83 2.14
CA GLN A 170 31.12 16.24 1.80
C GLN A 170 32.61 16.55 1.76
N ALA A 171 33.10 16.96 0.59
CA ALA A 171 34.49 17.32 0.39
C ALA A 171 34.85 18.57 1.20
N VAL A 172 36.04 18.56 1.80
CA VAL A 172 36.60 19.71 2.51
C VAL A 172 37.75 20.34 1.70
N PRO A 173 38.14 21.60 1.98
CA PRO A 173 39.29 22.20 1.33
C PRO A 173 40.56 21.33 1.43
N GLY A 174 41.22 21.09 0.30
CA GLY A 174 42.40 20.21 0.21
C GLY A 174 42.09 18.73 -0.09
N ASP A 175 40.82 18.39 -0.32
CA ASP A 175 40.46 17.07 -0.84
C ASP A 175 40.64 16.97 -2.36
N TYR A 176 40.94 15.75 -2.79
CA TYR A 176 40.98 15.29 -4.17
C TYR A 176 40.65 13.78 -4.18
N CYS A 177 40.21 13.22 -5.31
CA CYS A 177 39.63 11.86 -5.32
C CYS A 177 40.57 10.80 -4.77
N TYR A 178 41.88 10.87 -5.06
CA TYR A 178 42.81 9.86 -4.56
C TYR A 178 42.94 9.90 -3.03
N LYS A 179 42.97 11.10 -2.43
CA LYS A 179 42.96 11.25 -0.97
C LYS A 179 41.69 10.65 -0.36
N ILE A 180 40.51 10.99 -0.90
CA ILE A 180 39.24 10.43 -0.43
C ILE A 180 39.17 8.92 -0.63
N SER A 181 39.65 8.43 -1.77
CA SER A 181 39.73 7.01 -2.10
C SER A 181 40.47 6.23 -1.02
N VAL A 182 41.64 6.72 -0.62
CA VAL A 182 42.44 6.12 0.45
C VAL A 182 41.77 6.30 1.82
N ASP A 183 41.40 7.53 2.19
CA ASP A 183 40.89 7.86 3.52
C ASP A 183 39.54 7.20 3.83
N LYS A 184 38.72 6.95 2.80
CA LYS A 184 37.38 6.34 2.92
C LYS A 184 37.34 4.87 2.50
N GLY A 185 38.46 4.33 2.00
CA GLY A 185 38.54 2.94 1.54
C GLY A 185 37.62 2.65 0.35
N VAL A 186 37.46 3.61 -0.56
CA VAL A 186 36.70 3.44 -1.82
C VAL A 186 37.67 3.29 -2.98
N ASN A 187 37.42 2.37 -3.92
CA ASN A 187 38.25 2.27 -5.12
C ASN A 187 38.16 3.55 -5.96
N LEU A 188 39.29 4.07 -6.43
CA LEU A 188 39.32 5.34 -7.17
C LEU A 188 38.47 5.30 -8.46
N ASN A 189 38.53 4.20 -9.23
CA ASN A 189 37.75 4.07 -10.46
C ASN A 189 36.26 4.00 -10.15
N ASP A 190 35.87 3.30 -9.09
CA ASP A 190 34.48 3.26 -8.64
C ASP A 190 34.02 4.66 -8.21
N PHE A 191 34.80 5.37 -7.40
CA PHE A 191 34.50 6.74 -6.98
C PHE A 191 34.29 7.67 -8.18
N MET A 192 35.18 7.62 -9.18
CA MET A 192 35.03 8.42 -10.40
C MET A 192 33.82 7.99 -11.24
N SER A 193 33.51 6.69 -11.30
CA SER A 193 32.34 6.18 -12.01
C SER A 193 31.01 6.58 -11.35
N TRP A 194 31.00 6.76 -10.03
CA TRP A 194 29.83 7.19 -9.28
C TRP A 194 29.70 8.70 -9.20
N ASN A 195 30.79 9.43 -9.45
CA ASN A 195 30.85 10.89 -9.49
C ASN A 195 31.49 11.39 -10.79
N PRO A 196 30.87 11.16 -11.96
CA PRO A 196 31.49 11.39 -13.28
C PRO A 196 32.01 12.82 -13.50
N ASP A 197 31.39 13.81 -12.88
CA ASP A 197 31.74 15.23 -13.04
C ASP A 197 33.08 15.62 -12.43
N VAL A 198 33.70 14.77 -11.59
CA VAL A 198 35.10 14.97 -11.16
C VAL A 198 36.08 14.81 -12.32
N GLY A 199 35.63 14.18 -13.42
CA GLY A 199 36.37 13.95 -14.64
C GLY A 199 37.29 12.72 -14.57
N PRO A 200 37.75 12.22 -15.73
CA PRO A 200 38.59 11.03 -15.83
C PRO A 200 39.98 11.20 -15.20
N THR A 201 40.40 12.44 -14.96
CA THR A 201 41.67 12.78 -14.30
C THR A 201 41.49 13.26 -12.86
N CYS A 202 40.26 13.25 -12.33
CA CYS A 202 39.92 13.82 -11.02
C CYS A 202 40.48 15.24 -10.78
N LEU A 203 40.18 16.17 -11.69
CA LEU A 203 40.61 17.58 -11.54
C LEU A 203 39.44 18.54 -11.32
N ASN A 204 38.21 18.08 -11.49
CA ASN A 204 37.01 18.93 -11.43
C ASN A 204 36.26 18.79 -10.10
N MET A 205 36.92 18.21 -9.09
CA MET A 205 36.33 18.05 -7.77
C MET A 205 36.24 19.42 -7.06
N LEU A 206 35.07 19.69 -6.48
CA LEU A 206 34.73 20.91 -5.77
C LEU A 206 34.66 20.67 -4.26
N ALA A 207 35.33 21.51 -3.49
CA ALA A 207 35.18 21.53 -2.03
C ALA A 207 33.77 22.03 -1.64
N GLY A 208 33.23 21.49 -0.54
CA GLY A 208 31.87 21.76 -0.04
C GLY A 208 30.77 20.95 -0.73
N TYR A 209 31.08 20.21 -1.80
CA TYR A 209 30.13 19.36 -2.52
C TYR A 209 30.09 17.94 -1.96
N TRP A 210 28.95 17.28 -2.11
CA TRP A 210 28.74 15.89 -1.71
C TRP A 210 29.04 14.92 -2.85
N TYR A 211 29.78 13.87 -2.52
CA TYR A 211 30.20 12.82 -3.45
C TYR A 211 29.79 11.45 -2.93
N CYS A 212 29.39 10.59 -3.86
CA CYS A 212 29.04 9.21 -3.59
C CYS A 212 30.28 8.37 -3.24
N LEU A 213 30.21 7.63 -2.14
CA LEU A 213 31.24 6.69 -1.70
C LEU A 213 30.87 5.22 -1.89
N ARG A 214 29.59 4.90 -2.13
CA ARG A 214 29.10 3.52 -2.27
C ARG A 214 27.72 3.48 -2.92
N ILE A 215 27.50 2.52 -3.82
CA ILE A 215 26.19 2.15 -4.38
C ILE A 215 25.75 0.78 -3.89
#